data_AF-A0A8T0C7N0-F1
#
_entry.id   AF-A0A8T0C7N0-F1
#
_cell.length_a   1.000
_cell.length_b   1.000
_cell.length_c   1.000
_cell.angle_alpha   90.00
_cell.angle_beta   90.00
_cell.angle_gamma   90.00
#
_symmetry.space_group_name_H-M   'P 1'
#
loop_
_entity.id
_entity.type
_entity.pdbx_description
1 polymer ?
#
loop_
_entity_poly.entity_id
_entity_poly.type
_entity_poly.pdbx_seq_one_letter_code
_entity_poly.pdbx_strand_id
1 'polypeptide(L)'
;MGICAIAPEISFSQPNDNATLLRNQPTQIAVSASDADGTISQLELFADQTLLGSTAQNTLTVEWTPTNTGPVILSAVATDNESNQSQQSLQVTVTDQPLVVDLTAPTSGTQYVLGNTISIKANAQALSGQISMVDFYANGVKVSSDTQAPYEFNYAPATVGQHSIYATATSTSGDTASSPAATVTVITPPVGKTHKLIGYWHNFVNPAGCPIPLDQISDAWDIIDIAFAENDRSSNGTVHFKPFEKDIRSNCPPIDPAKFKTDMQALQAQGKIFVLSLGGAEGTITLNTDADEANFVSSLTAIIQEWGFDGLDIDLESGSNLLHGSQIQARLPRAIKQIEQNMGGDMVLTMAPEHPYVHGGMIAYSGIWGAYIPLINELRDTLDLLHVQLYNNGGLPNPYEPGSAPEGSVNMMVAHAKMLIEGFDLADGSRFMPLRDDQVAIGLPSGPQSANSGQAPIANIIAALDCLTKGTQCGTITPSQPYPAFGGVMTWSINWDKFDGYNFSVPVGNKLTEMNQGQ
;
A
#
# COMPACT_ATOMS: atom_id res chain seq x y z
N MET A 1 -46.00 -17.11 32.82
CA MET A 1 -44.65 -16.70 32.37
C MET A 1 -44.71 -15.19 32.27
N GLY A 2 -44.04 -14.47 33.17
CA GLY A 2 -44.05 -13.02 33.18
C GLY A 2 -43.39 -12.52 31.91
N ILE A 3 -44.11 -11.71 31.15
CA ILE A 3 -43.51 -10.86 30.12
C ILE A 3 -42.45 -10.00 30.81
N CYS A 4 -41.22 -10.09 30.33
CA CYS A 4 -40.11 -9.31 30.86
C CYS A 4 -40.34 -7.86 30.44
N ALA A 5 -40.38 -6.93 31.39
CA ALA A 5 -40.58 -5.51 31.10
C ALA A 5 -39.43 -5.01 30.21
N ILE A 6 -39.76 -4.35 29.10
CA ILE A 6 -38.81 -3.89 28.10
C ILE A 6 -38.48 -2.43 28.37
N ALA A 7 -37.20 -2.09 28.55
CA ALA A 7 -36.80 -0.69 28.71
C ALA A 7 -37.01 0.10 27.40
N PRO A 8 -37.27 1.42 27.47
CA PRO A 8 -37.41 2.26 26.29
C PRO A 8 -36.20 2.22 25.35
N GLU A 9 -36.41 2.41 24.05
CA GLU A 9 -35.37 2.69 23.07
C GLU A 9 -35.32 4.18 22.75
N ILE A 10 -34.12 4.73 22.57
CA ILE A 10 -33.89 6.17 22.29
C ILE A 10 -33.16 6.32 20.96
N SER A 11 -33.50 7.37 20.21
CA SER A 11 -32.77 7.75 19.00
C SER A 11 -32.61 9.28 18.92
N PHE A 12 -31.40 9.70 18.53
CA PHE A 12 -31.12 11.09 18.16
C PHE A 12 -31.44 11.27 16.68
N SER A 13 -32.21 12.30 16.37
CA SER A 13 -32.53 12.70 14.99
C SER A 13 -31.65 13.87 14.52
N GLN A 14 -31.22 14.73 15.44
CA GLN A 14 -30.11 15.67 15.24
C GLN A 14 -29.57 16.14 16.61
N PRO A 15 -28.29 16.55 16.68
CA PRO A 15 -27.29 16.43 15.63
C PRO A 15 -26.87 14.97 15.42
N ASN A 16 -26.12 14.71 14.35
CA ASN A 16 -25.44 13.43 14.19
C ASN A 16 -24.29 13.31 15.21
N ASP A 17 -23.91 12.09 15.52
CA ASP A 17 -22.70 11.84 16.30
C ASP A 17 -21.47 12.45 15.60
N ASN A 18 -20.57 13.04 16.39
CA ASN A 18 -19.40 13.81 15.99
C ASN A 18 -19.67 15.12 15.21
N ALA A 19 -20.90 15.65 15.26
CA ALA A 19 -21.17 16.97 14.66
C ALA A 19 -20.35 18.10 15.32
N THR A 20 -19.99 19.10 14.52
CA THR A 20 -19.38 20.35 15.01
C THR A 20 -20.42 21.46 15.09
N LEU A 21 -20.48 22.16 16.22
CA LEU A 21 -21.43 23.22 16.52
C LEU A 21 -20.72 24.54 16.79
N LEU A 22 -21.35 25.66 16.43
CA LEU A 22 -20.79 26.99 16.66
C LEU A 22 -21.18 27.51 18.04
N ARG A 23 -20.19 27.98 18.80
CA ARG A 23 -20.38 28.60 20.10
C ARG A 23 -21.34 29.79 20.00
N ASN A 24 -22.22 29.92 20.98
CA ASN A 24 -23.24 30.97 21.10
C ASN A 24 -24.27 30.99 19.96
N GLN A 25 -24.35 29.93 19.14
CA GLN A 25 -25.43 29.75 18.17
C GLN A 25 -26.47 28.76 18.69
N PRO A 26 -27.76 29.12 18.72
CA PRO A 26 -28.84 28.18 18.99
C PRO A 26 -28.79 27.01 18.00
N THR A 27 -28.77 25.80 18.54
CA THR A 27 -28.77 24.54 17.80
C THR A 27 -29.93 23.69 18.30
N GLN A 28 -30.74 23.19 17.37
CA GLN A 28 -31.81 22.27 17.69
C GLN A 28 -31.25 20.89 18.02
N ILE A 29 -31.63 20.33 19.17
CA ILE A 29 -31.33 18.96 19.57
C ILE A 29 -32.66 18.21 19.63
N ALA A 30 -32.80 17.14 18.86
CA ALA A 30 -34.05 16.41 18.74
C ALA A 30 -33.85 14.91 18.97
N VAL A 31 -34.59 14.39 19.96
CA VAL A 31 -34.56 12.98 20.36
C VAL A 31 -35.96 12.39 20.37
N SER A 32 -36.06 11.11 20.05
CA SER A 32 -37.27 10.32 20.21
C SER A 32 -37.01 9.12 21.10
N ALA A 33 -38.05 8.70 21.81
CA ALA A 33 -38.06 7.47 22.57
C ALA A 33 -39.32 6.66 22.25
N SER A 34 -39.19 5.33 22.25
CA SER A 34 -40.29 4.39 22.08
C SER A 34 -40.19 3.29 23.11
N ASP A 35 -41.33 2.75 23.49
CA ASP A 35 -41.44 1.63 24.41
C ASP A 35 -42.33 0.57 23.74
N ALA A 36 -41.88 -0.68 23.75
CA ALA A 36 -42.52 -1.78 23.04
C ALA A 36 -43.68 -2.41 23.82
N ASP A 37 -43.65 -2.36 25.15
CA ASP A 37 -44.68 -2.90 26.04
C ASP A 37 -45.39 -1.83 26.88
N GLY A 38 -44.98 -0.57 26.79
CA GLY A 38 -45.59 0.53 27.51
C GLY A 38 -45.62 1.88 26.79
N THR A 39 -45.51 2.95 27.60
CA THR A 39 -45.55 4.35 27.21
C THR A 39 -44.43 5.11 27.92
N ILE A 40 -43.86 6.09 27.25
CA ILE A 40 -42.84 6.97 27.85
C ILE A 40 -43.50 7.85 28.91
N SER A 41 -43.01 7.77 30.14
CA SER A 41 -43.43 8.63 31.25
C SER A 41 -42.56 9.89 31.37
N GLN A 42 -41.29 9.79 31.01
CA GLN A 42 -40.35 10.92 31.02
C GLN A 42 -39.24 10.72 29.99
N LEU A 43 -38.91 11.76 29.24
CA LEU A 43 -37.78 11.85 28.34
C LEU A 43 -37.00 13.11 28.68
N GLU A 44 -35.74 12.97 29.06
CA GLU A 44 -34.85 14.05 29.47
C GLU A 44 -33.66 14.14 28.52
N LEU A 45 -33.20 15.36 28.26
CA LEU A 45 -32.04 15.63 27.42
C LEU A 45 -31.04 16.49 28.19
N PHE A 46 -29.77 16.10 28.16
CA PHE A 46 -28.67 16.75 28.85
C PHE A 46 -27.54 17.11 27.89
N ALA A 47 -26.83 18.19 28.20
CA ALA A 47 -25.48 18.46 27.71
C ALA A 47 -24.50 18.30 28.88
N ASP A 48 -23.63 17.31 28.77
CA ASP A 48 -22.83 16.74 29.85
C ASP A 48 -23.72 16.37 31.05
N GLN A 49 -23.68 17.16 32.13
CA GLN A 49 -24.50 16.98 33.33
C GLN A 49 -25.63 18.03 33.46
N THR A 50 -25.75 18.94 32.50
CA THR A 50 -26.73 20.03 32.54
C THR A 50 -28.00 19.62 31.81
N LEU A 51 -29.14 19.61 32.50
CA LEU A 51 -30.45 19.35 31.90
C LEU A 51 -30.82 20.48 30.92
N LEU A 52 -31.07 20.12 29.67
CA LEU A 52 -31.52 21.02 28.61
C LEU A 52 -33.05 21.11 28.56
N GLY A 53 -33.74 19.99 28.78
CA GLY A 53 -35.19 19.93 28.81
C GLY A 53 -35.72 18.54 29.11
N SER A 54 -37.02 18.45 29.39
CA SER A 54 -37.72 17.20 29.61
C SER A 54 -39.17 17.25 29.13
N THR A 55 -39.76 16.08 28.86
CA THR A 55 -41.14 15.93 28.43
C THR A 55 -41.71 14.57 28.85
N ALA A 56 -43.03 14.44 28.88
CA ALA A 56 -43.73 13.16 29.03
C ALA A 56 -44.26 12.62 27.68
N GLN A 57 -43.73 13.14 26.57
CA GLN A 57 -44.05 12.71 25.22
C GLN A 57 -42.91 11.85 24.64
N ASN A 58 -43.20 11.12 23.57
CA ASN A 58 -42.23 10.25 22.89
C ASN A 58 -41.16 11.03 22.12
N THR A 59 -41.26 12.35 22.02
CA THR A 59 -40.32 13.20 21.29
C THR A 59 -40.01 14.46 22.08
N LEU A 60 -38.73 14.82 22.13
CA LEU A 60 -38.24 16.04 22.77
C LEU A 60 -37.37 16.81 21.78
N THR A 61 -37.63 18.11 21.64
CA THR A 61 -36.82 19.02 20.84
C THR A 61 -36.48 20.25 21.68
N VAL A 62 -35.18 20.53 21.84
CA VAL A 62 -34.68 21.66 22.62
C VAL A 62 -33.74 22.51 21.77
N GLU A 63 -33.90 23.82 21.83
CA GLU A 63 -32.91 24.78 21.31
C GLU A 63 -31.81 24.97 22.36
N TRP A 64 -30.63 24.43 22.09
CA TRP A 64 -29.46 24.56 22.96
C TRP A 64 -28.47 25.57 22.40
N THR A 65 -28.00 26.50 23.25
CA THR A 65 -26.94 27.46 22.89
C THR A 65 -25.67 27.12 23.66
N PRO A 66 -24.69 26.42 23.06
CA PRO A 66 -23.45 26.07 23.74
C PRO A 66 -22.59 27.31 24.02
N THR A 67 -22.09 27.46 25.24
CA THR A 67 -21.31 28.64 25.67
C THR A 67 -19.81 28.39 25.84
N ASN A 68 -19.39 27.13 25.84
CA ASN A 68 -17.99 26.70 25.98
C ASN A 68 -17.55 25.91 24.75
N THR A 69 -16.29 26.06 24.35
CA THR A 69 -15.67 25.28 23.26
C THR A 69 -15.13 23.95 23.78
N GLY A 70 -15.04 22.96 22.90
CA GLY A 70 -14.54 21.61 23.21
C GLY A 70 -15.58 20.52 22.99
N PRO A 71 -15.23 19.26 23.28
CA PRO A 71 -16.17 18.14 23.19
C PRO A 71 -17.27 18.27 24.26
N VAL A 72 -18.50 17.96 23.88
CA VAL A 72 -19.69 17.89 24.76
C VAL A 72 -20.42 16.58 24.50
N ILE A 73 -20.80 15.88 25.57
CA ILE A 73 -21.62 14.68 25.47
C ILE A 73 -23.09 15.08 25.57
N LEU A 74 -23.86 14.86 24.51
CA LEU A 74 -25.31 14.96 24.58
C LEU A 74 -25.87 13.61 25.02
N SER A 75 -26.63 13.58 26.11
CA SER A 75 -27.25 12.36 26.61
C SER A 75 -28.76 12.52 26.74
N ALA A 76 -29.50 11.48 26.35
CA ALA A 76 -30.94 11.40 26.53
C ALA A 76 -31.27 10.21 27.42
N VAL A 77 -32.17 10.42 28.37
CA VAL A 77 -32.64 9.41 29.32
C VAL A 77 -34.15 9.28 29.18
N ALA A 78 -34.64 8.08 28.90
CA ALA A 78 -36.06 7.78 28.79
C ALA A 78 -36.49 6.87 29.93
N THR A 79 -37.62 7.17 30.56
CA THR A 79 -38.29 6.38 31.60
C THR A 79 -39.68 5.99 31.12
N ASP A 80 -40.08 4.73 31.29
CA ASP A 80 -41.43 4.25 30.94
C ASP A 80 -42.44 4.35 32.10
N ASN A 81 -43.68 3.90 31.89
CA ASN A 81 -44.73 3.83 32.91
C ASN A 81 -44.53 2.72 33.97
N GLU A 82 -43.51 1.88 33.83
CA GLU A 82 -43.11 0.84 34.79
C GLU A 82 -41.82 1.20 35.54
N SER A 83 -41.30 2.41 35.31
CA SER A 83 -40.04 2.96 35.87
C SER A 83 -38.76 2.31 35.34
N ASN A 84 -38.80 1.58 34.22
CA ASN A 84 -37.56 1.17 33.54
C ASN A 84 -36.94 2.36 32.82
N GLN A 85 -35.60 2.36 32.73
CA GLN A 85 -34.85 3.45 32.13
C GLN A 85 -33.88 2.95 31.08
N SER A 86 -33.66 3.78 30.06
CA SER A 86 -32.56 3.65 29.13
C SER A 86 -31.87 5.00 28.92
N GLN A 87 -30.63 4.94 28.44
CA GLN A 87 -29.84 6.11 28.11
C GLN A 87 -29.14 5.91 26.78
N GLN A 88 -29.15 6.95 25.95
CA GLN A 88 -28.33 7.04 24.75
C GLN A 88 -27.51 8.31 24.79
N SER A 89 -26.31 8.29 24.20
CA SER A 89 -25.44 9.45 24.15
C SER A 89 -24.76 9.58 22.79
N LEU A 90 -24.43 10.80 22.41
CA LEU A 90 -23.56 11.12 21.27
C LEU A 90 -22.59 12.23 21.65
N GLN A 91 -21.49 12.35 20.92
CA GLN A 91 -20.50 13.42 21.15
C GLN A 91 -20.65 14.50 20.07
N VAL A 92 -20.58 15.76 20.47
CA VAL A 92 -20.42 16.90 19.56
C VAL A 92 -19.19 17.70 19.94
N THR A 93 -18.65 18.47 19.00
CA THR A 93 -17.55 19.42 19.25
C THR A 93 -18.04 20.85 19.08
N VAL A 94 -17.90 21.68 20.11
CA VAL A 94 -18.22 23.11 20.01
C VAL A 94 -16.96 23.89 19.65
N THR A 95 -17.03 24.70 18.59
CA THR A 95 -15.93 25.55 18.12
C THR A 95 -16.34 27.03 18.14
N ASP A 96 -15.37 27.93 18.22
CA ASP A 96 -15.57 29.36 17.98
C ASP A 96 -15.28 29.78 16.52
N GLN A 97 -14.80 28.84 15.70
CA GLN A 97 -14.53 29.06 14.29
C GLN A 97 -15.82 28.91 13.47
N PRO A 98 -16.21 29.92 12.67
CA PRO A 98 -17.45 29.88 11.89
C PRO A 98 -17.38 28.88 10.71
N LEU A 99 -16.18 28.41 10.38
CA LEU A 99 -15.89 27.49 9.29
C LEU A 99 -15.10 26.27 9.81
N VAL A 100 -15.38 25.11 9.23
CA VAL A 100 -14.64 23.86 9.42
C VAL A 100 -14.09 23.44 8.06
N VAL A 101 -12.80 23.07 8.00
CA VAL A 101 -12.13 22.65 6.77
C VAL A 101 -11.29 21.44 7.06
N ASP A 102 -11.52 20.37 6.30
CA ASP A 102 -10.78 19.12 6.40
C ASP A 102 -10.17 18.77 5.06
N LEU A 103 -8.87 18.54 5.06
CA LEU A 103 -8.18 17.99 3.90
C LEU A 103 -8.42 16.48 3.86
N THR A 104 -9.05 15.98 2.80
CA THR A 104 -9.37 14.56 2.63
C THR A 104 -8.35 13.83 1.74
N ALA A 105 -7.60 14.57 0.93
CA ALA A 105 -6.42 14.09 0.22
C ALA A 105 -5.45 15.27 -0.07
N PRO A 106 -4.12 15.04 -0.13
CA PRO A 106 -3.44 13.76 0.09
C PRO A 106 -3.34 13.42 1.60
N THR A 107 -3.12 12.14 1.89
CA THR A 107 -2.80 11.70 3.26
C THR A 107 -1.37 12.11 3.61
N SER A 108 -1.15 12.56 4.84
CA SER A 108 0.20 12.88 5.31
C SER A 108 1.08 11.62 5.32
N GLY A 109 2.33 11.75 4.89
CA GLY A 109 3.30 10.67 4.74
C GLY A 109 3.32 10.04 3.34
N THR A 110 2.38 10.35 2.45
CA THR A 110 2.39 9.82 1.08
C THR A 110 3.59 10.33 0.29
N GLN A 111 4.20 9.44 -0.50
CA GLN A 111 5.27 9.79 -1.42
C GLN A 111 4.76 9.92 -2.86
N TYR A 112 5.35 10.85 -3.63
CA TYR A 112 5.05 11.09 -5.04
C TYR A 112 6.34 11.22 -5.85
N VAL A 113 6.32 10.85 -7.12
CA VAL A 113 7.42 11.10 -8.04
C VAL A 113 7.27 12.50 -8.65
N LEU A 114 8.36 13.25 -8.76
CA LEU A 114 8.38 14.52 -9.47
C LEU A 114 7.86 14.33 -10.90
N GLY A 115 6.88 15.14 -11.31
CA GLY A 115 6.20 15.01 -12.61
C GLY A 115 4.81 14.39 -12.51
N ASN A 116 4.52 13.61 -11.46
CA ASN A 116 3.16 13.14 -11.18
C ASN A 116 2.34 14.22 -10.47
N THR A 117 1.03 14.26 -10.75
CA THR A 117 0.11 15.16 -10.06
C THR A 117 -0.39 14.56 -8.75
N ILE A 118 -0.49 15.39 -7.72
CA ILE A 118 -1.08 15.09 -6.41
C ILE A 118 -2.53 15.54 -6.43
N SER A 119 -3.48 14.63 -6.22
CA SER A 119 -4.89 14.99 -6.06
C SER A 119 -5.12 15.57 -4.66
N ILE A 120 -5.46 16.85 -4.60
CA ILE A 120 -5.80 17.58 -3.38
C ILE A 120 -7.31 17.68 -3.30
N LYS A 121 -7.90 17.25 -2.19
CA LYS A 121 -9.35 17.27 -1.94
C LYS A 121 -9.62 17.82 -0.56
N ALA A 122 -10.66 18.64 -0.44
CA ALA A 122 -11.06 19.21 0.83
C ALA A 122 -12.58 19.23 1.00
N ASN A 123 -13.01 19.01 2.23
CA ASN A 123 -14.35 19.33 2.68
C ASN A 123 -14.32 20.68 3.41
N ALA A 124 -15.31 21.53 3.14
CA ALA A 124 -15.48 22.78 3.85
C ALA A 124 -16.94 22.95 4.25
N GLN A 125 -17.18 23.28 5.52
CA GLN A 125 -18.50 23.51 6.07
C GLN A 125 -18.56 24.90 6.72
N ALA A 126 -19.59 25.66 6.37
CA ALA A 126 -19.94 26.89 7.08
C ALA A 126 -20.93 26.53 8.19
N LEU A 127 -20.57 26.79 9.46
CA LEU A 127 -21.49 26.66 10.59
C LEU A 127 -22.45 27.85 10.67
N SER A 128 -22.09 28.96 10.02
CA SER A 128 -22.96 30.08 9.71
C SER A 128 -22.59 30.67 8.35
N GLY A 129 -23.60 31.08 7.56
CA GLY A 129 -23.38 31.60 6.21
C GLY A 129 -23.19 30.51 5.15
N GLN A 130 -22.43 30.82 4.10
CA GLN A 130 -22.11 29.91 2.99
C GLN A 130 -20.61 29.97 2.67
N ILE A 131 -20.04 28.87 2.18
CA ILE A 131 -18.69 28.86 1.62
C ILE A 131 -18.70 29.58 0.28
N SER A 132 -17.80 30.55 0.09
CA SER A 132 -17.59 31.25 -1.17
C SER A 132 -16.52 30.59 -2.03
N MET A 133 -15.43 30.09 -1.42
CA MET A 133 -14.35 29.41 -2.12
C MET A 133 -13.47 28.59 -1.16
N VAL A 134 -12.70 27.67 -1.71
CA VAL A 134 -11.62 26.95 -1.05
C VAL A 134 -10.33 27.18 -1.85
N ASP A 135 -9.35 27.83 -1.23
CA ASP A 135 -8.01 28.01 -1.76
C ASP A 135 -7.11 26.82 -1.34
N PHE A 136 -6.34 26.27 -2.27
CA PHE A 136 -5.38 25.20 -2.00
C PHE A 136 -3.96 25.76 -1.96
N TYR A 137 -3.16 25.28 -1.01
CA TYR A 137 -1.79 25.75 -0.77
C TYR A 137 -0.79 24.59 -0.80
N ALA A 138 0.41 24.88 -1.32
CA ALA A 138 1.59 24.03 -1.21
C ALA A 138 2.78 24.88 -0.73
N ASN A 139 3.44 24.46 0.35
CA ASN A 139 4.58 25.16 0.97
C ASN A 139 4.28 26.64 1.29
N GLY A 140 3.05 26.93 1.70
CA GLY A 140 2.58 28.29 2.00
C GLY A 140 2.22 29.14 0.79
N VAL A 141 2.38 28.63 -0.44
CA VAL A 141 2.01 29.32 -1.68
C VAL A 141 0.65 28.82 -2.15
N LYS A 142 -0.26 29.74 -2.50
CA LYS A 142 -1.54 29.38 -3.11
C LYS A 142 -1.31 28.78 -4.50
N VAL A 143 -1.77 27.55 -4.72
CA VAL A 143 -1.65 26.82 -5.99
C VAL A 143 -2.95 26.83 -6.80
N SER A 144 -4.11 26.93 -6.14
CA SER A 144 -5.40 26.96 -6.82
C SER A 144 -6.50 27.56 -5.94
N SER A 145 -7.66 27.83 -6.54
CA SER A 145 -8.91 28.24 -5.90
C SER A 145 -10.07 27.50 -6.55
N ASP A 146 -10.94 26.91 -5.74
CA ASP A 146 -12.15 26.24 -6.19
C ASP A 146 -13.38 26.89 -5.55
N THR A 147 -14.42 27.13 -6.34
CA THR A 147 -15.65 27.82 -5.92
C THR A 147 -16.86 26.90 -5.89
N GLN A 148 -16.71 25.62 -6.25
CA GLN A 148 -17.80 24.66 -6.32
C GLN A 148 -17.41 23.35 -5.65
N ALA A 149 -18.27 22.84 -4.76
CA ALA A 149 -18.08 21.51 -4.18
C ALA A 149 -18.43 20.40 -5.21
N PRO A 150 -17.72 19.25 -5.22
CA PRO A 150 -16.59 18.90 -4.35
C PRO A 150 -15.33 19.69 -4.68
N TYR A 151 -14.65 20.21 -3.65
CA TYR A 151 -13.49 21.06 -3.83
C TYR A 151 -12.25 20.21 -4.10
N GLU A 152 -11.71 20.30 -5.31
CA GLU A 152 -10.61 19.43 -5.75
C GLU A 152 -9.60 20.15 -6.66
N PHE A 153 -8.34 19.77 -6.57
CA PHE A 153 -7.29 20.27 -7.45
C PHE A 153 -6.16 19.25 -7.66
N ASN A 154 -5.70 19.10 -8.90
CA ASN A 154 -4.52 18.27 -9.21
C ASN A 154 -3.27 19.15 -9.24
N TYR A 155 -2.45 19.05 -8.19
CA TYR A 155 -1.23 19.82 -8.00
C TYR A 155 -0.02 19.10 -8.61
N ALA A 156 0.74 19.79 -9.47
CA ALA A 156 2.01 19.30 -10.01
C ALA A 156 3.19 19.92 -9.23
N PRO A 157 3.90 19.16 -8.37
CA PRO A 157 5.05 19.68 -7.65
C PRO A 157 6.22 19.98 -8.60
N ALA A 158 6.90 21.11 -8.37
CA ALA A 158 8.03 21.55 -9.19
C ALA A 158 9.41 21.11 -8.66
N THR A 159 9.48 20.62 -7.42
CA THR A 159 10.74 20.25 -6.75
C THR A 159 10.58 18.97 -5.94
N VAL A 160 11.69 18.25 -5.76
CA VAL A 160 11.78 17.15 -4.80
C VAL A 160 11.90 17.66 -3.36
N GLY A 161 11.64 16.79 -2.39
CA GLY A 161 11.63 17.09 -0.96
C GLY A 161 10.22 17.05 -0.35
N GLN A 162 10.11 17.49 0.90
CA GLN A 162 8.82 17.56 1.59
C GLN A 162 7.97 18.73 1.06
N HIS A 163 6.69 18.47 0.85
CA HIS A 163 5.67 19.48 0.53
C HIS A 163 4.59 19.49 1.60
N SER A 164 4.30 20.67 2.14
CA SER A 164 3.20 20.89 3.09
C SER A 164 1.96 21.38 2.33
N ILE A 165 0.90 20.58 2.32
CA ILE A 165 -0.33 20.84 1.57
C ILE A 165 -1.49 21.07 2.55
N TYR A 166 -2.28 22.12 2.33
CA TYR A 166 -3.49 22.41 3.11
C TYR A 166 -4.50 23.21 2.28
N ALA A 167 -5.72 23.32 2.79
CA ALA A 167 -6.79 24.10 2.17
C ALA A 167 -7.29 25.19 3.13
N THR A 168 -7.71 26.33 2.57
CA THR A 168 -8.33 27.44 3.33
C THR A 168 -9.67 27.77 2.70
N ALA A 169 -10.76 27.61 3.45
CA ALA A 169 -12.08 28.03 3.01
C ALA A 169 -12.32 29.50 3.37
N THR A 170 -13.05 30.21 2.51
CA THR A 170 -13.53 31.57 2.75
C THR A 170 -15.06 31.60 2.65
N SER A 171 -15.73 32.22 3.61
CA SER A 171 -17.20 32.39 3.59
C SER A 171 -17.62 33.60 2.75
N THR A 172 -18.91 33.71 2.44
CA THR A 172 -19.48 34.91 1.80
C THR A 172 -19.45 36.15 2.69
N SER A 173 -19.27 35.99 4.00
CA SER A 173 -19.03 37.07 4.98
C SER A 173 -17.56 37.44 5.12
N GLY A 174 -16.64 36.72 4.46
CA GLY A 174 -15.20 36.98 4.49
C GLY A 174 -14.45 36.27 5.63
N ASP A 175 -15.11 35.39 6.38
CA ASP A 175 -14.45 34.56 7.40
C ASP A 175 -13.58 33.51 6.73
N THR A 176 -12.48 33.13 7.37
CA THR A 176 -11.53 32.14 6.83
C THR A 176 -11.15 31.09 7.86
N ALA A 177 -11.05 29.83 7.45
CA ALA A 177 -10.46 28.76 8.26
C ALA A 177 -9.58 27.86 7.38
N SER A 178 -8.54 27.27 7.96
CA SER A 178 -7.63 26.36 7.27
C SER A 178 -7.70 24.96 7.85
N SER A 179 -7.52 23.96 7.00
CA SER A 179 -7.32 22.58 7.44
C SER A 179 -5.97 22.41 8.13
N PRO A 180 -5.77 21.35 8.93
CA PRO A 180 -4.44 20.82 9.18
C PRO A 180 -3.70 20.56 7.87
N ALA A 181 -2.37 20.66 7.89
CA ALA A 181 -1.54 20.39 6.72
C ALA A 181 -1.16 18.91 6.63
N ALA A 182 -1.24 18.33 5.44
CA ALA A 182 -0.63 17.06 5.10
C ALA A 182 0.81 17.30 4.61
N THR A 183 1.77 16.54 5.14
CA THR A 183 3.15 16.55 4.65
C THR A 183 3.35 15.38 3.71
N VAL A 184 3.71 15.63 2.46
CA VAL A 184 4.02 14.59 1.46
C VAL A 184 5.46 14.70 1.02
N THR A 185 6.07 13.61 0.54
CA THR A 185 7.46 13.64 0.04
C THR A 185 7.47 13.46 -1.46
N VAL A 186 8.08 14.39 -2.19
CA VAL A 186 8.30 14.27 -3.64
C VAL A 186 9.73 13.81 -3.89
N ILE A 187 9.91 12.71 -4.60
CA ILE A 187 11.23 12.14 -4.92
C ILE A 187 11.56 12.33 -6.40
N THR A 188 12.84 12.21 -6.75
CA THR A 188 13.27 12.21 -8.15
C THR A 188 12.70 10.99 -8.87
N PRO A 189 12.36 11.09 -10.17
CA PRO A 189 12.09 9.92 -10.98
C PRO A 189 13.32 9.00 -10.99
N PRO A 190 13.14 7.67 -10.99
CA PRO A 190 14.25 6.75 -11.16
C PRO A 190 15.02 7.07 -12.45
N VAL A 191 16.34 7.19 -12.38
CA VAL A 191 17.19 7.37 -13.58
C VAL A 191 17.33 6.00 -14.25
N GLY A 192 16.90 5.87 -15.51
CA GLY A 192 16.95 4.60 -16.26
C GLY A 192 15.65 4.35 -17.03
N LYS A 193 15.41 3.09 -17.42
CA LYS A 193 14.11 2.70 -17.98
C LYS A 193 13.05 2.76 -16.88
N THR A 194 11.93 3.43 -17.15
CA THR A 194 10.78 3.43 -16.23
C THR A 194 10.18 2.03 -16.13
N HIS A 195 9.86 1.44 -17.28
CA HIS A 195 9.28 0.11 -17.39
C HIS A 195 10.39 -0.94 -17.58
N LYS A 196 10.55 -1.83 -16.61
CA LYS A 196 11.68 -2.76 -16.55
C LYS A 196 11.23 -4.20 -16.78
N LEU A 197 12.08 -4.97 -17.46
CA LEU A 197 11.98 -6.42 -17.50
C LEU A 197 12.93 -7.03 -16.45
N ILE A 198 12.36 -7.73 -15.47
CA ILE A 198 13.07 -8.29 -14.32
C ILE A 198 13.10 -9.82 -14.45
N GLY A 199 14.23 -10.44 -14.17
CA GLY A 199 14.36 -11.89 -14.33
C GLY A 199 15.28 -12.53 -13.31
N TYR A 200 14.81 -13.62 -12.72
CA TYR A 200 15.63 -14.47 -11.87
C TYR A 200 16.65 -15.26 -12.69
N TRP A 201 17.92 -15.22 -12.30
CA TRP A 201 19.01 -15.99 -12.89
C TRP A 201 19.41 -17.13 -11.97
N HIS A 202 19.43 -18.36 -12.48
CA HIS A 202 19.72 -19.54 -11.66
C HIS A 202 21.23 -19.68 -11.41
N ASN A 203 21.63 -19.58 -10.15
CA ASN A 203 22.96 -19.97 -9.65
C ASN A 203 23.06 -21.47 -9.33
N PHE A 204 22.21 -22.28 -9.96
CA PHE A 204 22.09 -23.71 -9.73
C PHE A 204 21.60 -24.41 -11.00
N VAL A 205 21.63 -25.74 -10.98
CA VAL A 205 21.14 -26.58 -12.08
C VAL A 205 19.73 -27.06 -11.75
N ASN A 206 18.84 -26.96 -12.72
CA ASN A 206 17.52 -27.57 -12.69
C ASN A 206 17.14 -28.03 -14.11
N PRO A 207 15.90 -28.50 -14.36
CA PRO A 207 15.51 -28.95 -15.70
C PRO A 207 15.61 -27.89 -16.82
N ALA A 208 15.73 -26.59 -16.51
CA ALA A 208 16.00 -25.53 -17.48
C ALA A 208 17.44 -25.55 -18.03
N GLY A 209 18.34 -26.30 -17.38
CA GLY A 209 19.74 -26.48 -17.80
C GLY A 209 20.75 -25.86 -16.83
N CYS A 210 21.94 -25.56 -17.37
CA CYS A 210 23.04 -24.98 -16.60
C CYS A 210 22.82 -23.48 -16.33
N PRO A 211 23.45 -22.92 -15.28
CA PRO A 211 23.61 -21.48 -15.13
C PRO A 211 24.14 -20.85 -16.42
N ILE A 212 23.55 -19.73 -16.84
CA ILE A 212 23.91 -19.06 -18.10
C ILE A 212 25.08 -18.12 -17.78
N PRO A 213 26.25 -18.22 -18.45
CA PRO A 213 27.29 -17.21 -18.31
C PRO A 213 26.72 -15.80 -18.51
N LEU A 214 27.08 -14.84 -17.65
CA LEU A 214 26.45 -13.52 -17.66
C LEU A 214 26.60 -12.79 -19.00
N ASP A 215 27.72 -12.98 -19.71
CA ASP A 215 27.95 -12.48 -21.06
C ASP A 215 27.08 -13.13 -22.17
N GLN A 216 26.22 -14.10 -21.82
CA GLN A 216 25.30 -14.78 -22.73
C GLN A 216 23.82 -14.59 -22.36
N ILE A 217 23.51 -13.74 -21.37
CA ILE A 217 22.12 -13.39 -21.07
C ILE A 217 21.58 -12.46 -22.17
N SER A 218 20.27 -12.47 -22.38
CA SER A 218 19.63 -11.58 -23.35
C SER A 218 19.77 -10.12 -22.93
N ASP A 219 19.99 -9.22 -23.89
CA ASP A 219 20.05 -7.78 -23.64
C ASP A 219 18.70 -7.20 -23.17
N ALA A 220 17.60 -7.95 -23.33
CA ALA A 220 16.26 -7.52 -22.93
C ALA A 220 16.08 -7.32 -21.42
N TRP A 221 16.88 -8.00 -20.58
CA TRP A 221 16.76 -7.93 -19.12
C TRP A 221 17.34 -6.64 -18.55
N ASP A 222 16.59 -5.98 -17.68
CA ASP A 222 16.97 -4.71 -17.06
C ASP A 222 17.43 -4.89 -15.62
N ILE A 223 16.71 -5.71 -14.84
CA ILE A 223 17.09 -6.14 -13.49
C ILE A 223 17.28 -7.66 -13.49
N ILE A 224 18.40 -8.12 -12.94
CA ILE A 224 18.79 -9.52 -12.87
C ILE A 224 18.90 -9.93 -11.40
N ASP A 225 17.98 -10.79 -10.97
CA ASP A 225 17.91 -11.27 -9.59
C ASP A 225 18.72 -12.57 -9.49
N ILE A 226 19.88 -12.52 -8.83
CA ILE A 226 20.75 -13.69 -8.70
C ILE A 226 20.16 -14.64 -7.66
N ALA A 227 19.56 -15.74 -8.12
CA ALA A 227 18.91 -16.77 -7.30
C ALA A 227 19.88 -17.91 -6.94
N PHE A 228 20.26 -18.12 -5.69
CA PHE A 228 19.98 -17.32 -4.51
C PHE A 228 21.25 -17.18 -3.67
N ALA A 229 21.22 -16.28 -2.69
CA ALA A 229 22.11 -16.37 -1.56
C ALA A 229 21.85 -17.65 -0.75
N GLU A 230 22.91 -18.20 -0.14
CA GLU A 230 22.83 -19.37 0.73
C GLU A 230 22.82 -18.91 2.20
N ASN A 231 21.89 -19.42 3.02
CA ASN A 231 21.92 -19.17 4.46
C ASN A 231 22.85 -20.15 5.17
N ASP A 232 23.48 -19.69 6.27
CA ASP A 232 24.28 -20.57 7.11
C ASP A 232 23.41 -21.67 7.72
N ARG A 233 23.83 -22.92 7.52
CA ARG A 233 23.20 -24.12 8.08
C ARG A 233 23.27 -24.17 9.61
N SER A 234 24.13 -23.37 10.22
CA SER A 234 24.18 -23.19 11.67
C SER A 234 23.07 -22.27 12.21
N SER A 235 22.31 -21.61 11.33
CA SER A 235 21.13 -20.79 11.65
C SER A 235 21.42 -19.62 12.61
N ASN A 236 22.57 -18.94 12.43
CA ASN A 236 22.98 -17.79 13.26
C ASN A 236 22.79 -16.42 12.56
N GLY A 237 21.97 -16.37 11.51
CA GLY A 237 21.72 -15.18 10.69
C GLY A 237 22.76 -14.87 9.60
N THR A 238 23.90 -15.57 9.55
CA THR A 238 24.91 -15.35 8.52
C THR A 238 24.43 -15.79 7.14
N VAL A 239 24.68 -14.96 6.14
CA VAL A 239 24.43 -15.24 4.72
C VAL A 239 25.74 -15.48 3.99
N HIS A 240 25.71 -16.34 2.98
CA HIS A 240 26.81 -16.67 2.10
C HIS A 240 26.39 -16.51 0.63
N PHE A 241 27.34 -16.22 -0.23
CA PHE A 241 27.13 -16.29 -1.68
C PHE A 241 28.38 -16.81 -2.36
N LYS A 242 28.18 -17.76 -3.28
CA LYS A 242 29.20 -18.26 -4.18
C LYS A 242 28.56 -18.57 -5.54
N PRO A 243 29.18 -18.18 -6.65
CA PRO A 243 28.76 -18.64 -7.96
C PRO A 243 28.79 -20.17 -8.04
N PHE A 244 27.91 -20.74 -8.85
CA PHE A 244 27.76 -22.17 -9.04
C PHE A 244 29.10 -22.87 -9.25
N GLU A 245 29.46 -23.80 -8.36
CA GLU A 245 30.72 -24.55 -8.45
C GLU A 245 30.51 -25.90 -9.16
N LYS A 246 29.56 -26.71 -8.69
CA LYS A 246 29.30 -28.04 -9.23
C LYS A 246 27.99 -28.61 -8.71
N ASP A 247 27.33 -29.40 -9.55
CA ASP A 247 26.32 -30.37 -9.12
C ASP A 247 26.79 -31.78 -9.52
N ILE A 248 26.85 -32.71 -8.56
CA ILE A 248 27.25 -34.10 -8.80
C ILE A 248 26.32 -34.85 -9.78
N ARG A 249 25.09 -34.35 -9.96
CA ARG A 249 24.06 -34.91 -10.83
C ARG A 249 24.06 -34.26 -12.22
N SER A 250 24.95 -33.31 -12.50
CA SER A 250 25.04 -32.62 -13.79
C SER A 250 26.47 -32.56 -14.33
N ASN A 251 26.59 -32.24 -15.62
CA ASN A 251 27.87 -31.94 -16.26
C ASN A 251 28.06 -30.43 -16.50
N CYS A 252 27.29 -29.59 -15.81
CA CYS A 252 27.39 -28.14 -15.97
C CYS A 252 28.75 -27.64 -15.45
N PRO A 253 29.44 -26.77 -16.20
CA PRO A 253 30.70 -26.21 -15.76
C PRO A 253 30.51 -25.25 -14.57
N PRO A 254 31.52 -25.12 -13.68
CA PRO A 254 31.53 -24.04 -12.69
C PRO A 254 31.45 -22.67 -13.36
N ILE A 255 30.83 -21.71 -12.69
CA ILE A 255 30.96 -20.30 -13.00
C ILE A 255 32.28 -19.79 -12.40
N ASP A 256 33.13 -19.21 -13.24
CA ASP A 256 34.38 -18.57 -12.80
C ASP A 256 34.05 -17.31 -11.99
N PRO A 257 34.43 -17.23 -10.69
CA PRO A 257 34.15 -16.08 -9.85
C PRO A 257 34.69 -14.74 -10.38
N ALA A 258 35.90 -14.73 -10.95
CA ALA A 258 36.53 -13.51 -11.45
C ALA A 258 35.84 -13.05 -12.73
N LYS A 259 35.48 -14.00 -13.60
CA LYS A 259 34.70 -13.69 -14.81
C LYS A 259 33.32 -13.18 -14.44
N PHE A 260 32.63 -13.82 -13.49
CA PHE A 260 31.30 -13.40 -13.02
C PHE A 260 31.28 -11.93 -12.58
N LYS A 261 32.22 -11.52 -11.72
CA LYS A 261 32.35 -10.11 -11.30
C LYS A 261 32.61 -9.17 -12.49
N THR A 262 33.52 -9.55 -13.39
CA THR A 262 33.89 -8.72 -14.54
C THR A 262 32.72 -8.54 -15.51
N ASP A 263 31.99 -9.62 -15.81
CA ASP A 263 30.82 -9.58 -16.68
C ASP A 263 29.70 -8.75 -16.05
N MET A 264 29.44 -8.90 -14.75
CA MET A 264 28.45 -8.12 -14.03
C MET A 264 28.75 -6.62 -14.11
N GLN A 265 30.00 -6.22 -13.82
CA GLN A 265 30.44 -4.83 -13.96
C GLN A 265 30.29 -4.29 -15.39
N ALA A 266 30.60 -5.10 -16.41
CA ALA A 266 30.46 -4.70 -17.80
C ALA A 266 28.99 -4.51 -18.21
N LEU A 267 28.08 -5.28 -17.62
CA LEU A 267 26.63 -5.18 -17.84
C LEU A 267 26.02 -4.02 -17.03
N GLN A 268 26.49 -3.77 -15.82
CA GLN A 268 26.16 -2.58 -15.03
C GLN A 268 26.56 -1.29 -15.74
N ALA A 269 27.73 -1.27 -16.40
CA ALA A 269 28.15 -0.15 -17.24
C ALA A 269 27.23 0.10 -18.45
N GLN A 270 26.38 -0.87 -18.81
CA GLN A 270 25.34 -0.74 -19.83
C GLN A 270 23.96 -0.36 -19.25
N GLY A 271 23.88 -0.15 -17.93
CA GLY A 271 22.67 0.23 -17.21
C GLY A 271 21.81 -0.94 -16.73
N LYS A 272 22.34 -2.17 -16.74
CA LYS A 272 21.67 -3.32 -16.09
C LYS A 272 21.88 -3.28 -14.58
N ILE A 273 20.91 -3.77 -13.82
CA ILE A 273 20.95 -3.82 -12.36
C ILE A 273 21.05 -5.28 -11.93
N PHE A 274 21.90 -5.57 -10.95
CA PHE A 274 22.07 -6.89 -10.35
C PHE A 274 21.75 -6.83 -8.86
N VAL A 275 20.70 -7.54 -8.45
CA VAL A 275 20.37 -7.72 -7.04
C VAL A 275 20.61 -9.16 -6.63
N LEU A 276 21.04 -9.34 -5.38
CA LEU A 276 21.17 -10.68 -4.80
C LEU A 276 19.86 -11.07 -4.14
N SER A 277 19.24 -12.16 -4.60
CA SER A 277 17.97 -12.62 -4.06
C SER A 277 18.15 -13.49 -2.82
N LEU A 278 17.35 -13.20 -1.79
CA LEU A 278 17.30 -13.92 -0.52
C LEU A 278 16.00 -14.74 -0.48
N GLY A 279 16.11 -16.04 -0.75
CA GLY A 279 14.93 -16.88 -0.89
C GLY A 279 15.24 -18.30 -1.38
N GLY A 280 14.21 -18.91 -1.98
CA GLY A 280 14.23 -20.27 -2.50
C GLY A 280 14.01 -21.36 -1.44
N ALA A 281 13.75 -22.58 -1.91
CA ALA A 281 13.29 -23.71 -1.09
C ALA A 281 14.22 -24.12 0.07
N GLU A 282 15.50 -23.72 0.02
CA GLU A 282 16.51 -23.98 1.07
C GLU A 282 16.99 -22.68 1.76
N GLY A 283 16.47 -21.52 1.34
CA GLY A 283 16.88 -20.18 1.79
C GLY A 283 16.18 -19.70 3.06
N THR A 284 16.09 -20.55 4.09
CA THR A 284 15.48 -20.14 5.38
C THR A 284 16.33 -19.10 6.10
N ILE A 285 15.92 -17.82 6.02
CA ILE A 285 16.58 -16.73 6.75
C ILE A 285 16.28 -16.89 8.25
N THR A 286 17.33 -16.89 9.08
CA THR A 286 17.17 -16.94 10.53
C THR A 286 17.43 -15.56 11.14
N LEU A 287 16.39 -14.95 11.69
CA LEU A 287 16.45 -13.66 12.38
C LEU A 287 15.65 -13.74 13.68
N ASN A 288 16.15 -14.50 14.66
CA ASN A 288 15.46 -14.70 15.94
C ASN A 288 16.00 -13.80 17.05
N THR A 289 17.29 -13.44 16.97
CA THR A 289 18.02 -12.71 18.00
C THR A 289 18.72 -11.47 17.45
N ASP A 290 19.15 -10.56 18.33
CA ASP A 290 19.95 -9.39 17.94
C ASP A 290 21.31 -9.80 17.32
N ALA A 291 21.86 -10.94 17.75
CA ALA A 291 23.09 -11.48 17.18
C ALA A 291 22.86 -11.97 15.74
N ASP A 292 21.72 -12.62 15.47
CA ASP A 292 21.37 -13.06 14.11
C ASP A 292 21.24 -11.86 13.17
N GLU A 293 20.56 -10.80 13.65
CA GLU A 293 20.39 -9.55 12.90
C GLU A 293 21.74 -8.88 12.59
N ALA A 294 22.64 -8.81 13.58
CA ALA A 294 23.98 -8.26 13.36
C ALA A 294 24.80 -9.07 12.35
N ASN A 295 24.75 -10.40 12.42
CA ASN A 295 25.42 -11.28 11.48
C ASN A 295 24.84 -11.16 10.06
N PHE A 296 23.52 -11.08 9.94
CA PHE A 296 22.82 -10.89 8.68
C PHE A 296 23.24 -9.58 8.02
N VAL A 297 23.18 -8.47 8.75
CA VAL A 297 23.60 -7.15 8.27
C VAL A 297 25.07 -7.17 7.85
N SER A 298 25.96 -7.69 8.70
CA SER A 298 27.40 -7.69 8.42
C SER A 298 27.76 -8.56 7.22
N SER A 299 27.17 -9.74 7.09
CA SER A 299 27.50 -10.69 6.02
C SER A 299 26.97 -10.22 4.67
N LEU A 300 25.72 -9.72 4.59
CA LEU A 300 25.18 -9.17 3.35
C LEU A 300 25.89 -7.90 2.91
N THR A 301 26.21 -6.99 3.84
CA THR A 301 27.02 -5.80 3.52
C THR A 301 28.36 -6.21 2.89
N ALA A 302 29.03 -7.22 3.46
CA ALA A 302 30.29 -7.73 2.94
C ALA A 302 30.13 -8.41 1.57
N ILE A 303 29.06 -9.18 1.35
CA ILE A 303 28.78 -9.83 0.06
C ILE A 303 28.55 -8.77 -1.02
N ILE A 304 27.71 -7.77 -0.75
CA ILE A 304 27.42 -6.72 -1.72
C ILE A 304 28.68 -5.96 -2.11
N GLN A 305 29.51 -5.58 -1.13
CA GLN A 305 30.79 -4.91 -1.38
C GLN A 305 31.80 -5.79 -2.13
N GLU A 306 31.89 -7.08 -1.79
CA GLU A 306 32.85 -8.00 -2.41
C GLU A 306 32.48 -8.31 -3.87
N TRP A 307 31.20 -8.52 -4.15
CA TRP A 307 30.72 -8.94 -5.47
C TRP A 307 30.35 -7.78 -6.37
N GLY A 308 29.93 -6.64 -5.81
CA GLY A 308 29.50 -5.46 -6.55
C GLY A 308 28.02 -5.50 -6.95
N PHE A 309 27.15 -6.11 -6.13
CA PHE A 309 25.71 -6.07 -6.37
C PHE A 309 25.16 -4.65 -6.18
N ASP A 310 24.16 -4.27 -6.96
CA ASP A 310 23.45 -2.99 -6.83
C ASP A 310 22.47 -3.01 -5.65
N GLY A 311 22.07 -4.20 -5.20
CA GLY A 311 21.31 -4.35 -3.96
C GLY A 311 20.75 -5.75 -3.72
N LEU A 312 19.54 -5.81 -3.16
CA LEU A 312 18.94 -7.02 -2.62
C LEU A 312 17.51 -7.22 -3.12
N ASP A 313 17.16 -8.48 -3.37
CA ASP A 313 15.79 -8.93 -3.58
C ASP A 313 15.34 -9.80 -2.40
N ILE A 314 14.15 -9.51 -1.86
CA ILE A 314 13.57 -10.28 -0.76
C ILE A 314 12.49 -11.21 -1.31
N ASP A 315 12.86 -12.49 -1.46
CA ASP A 315 12.00 -13.55 -2.00
C ASP A 315 11.69 -14.61 -0.92
N LEU A 316 11.11 -14.14 0.17
CA LEU A 316 10.76 -15.00 1.30
C LEU A 316 9.39 -15.66 1.11
N GLU A 317 9.43 -16.96 0.78
CA GLU A 317 8.27 -17.82 0.57
C GLU A 317 7.88 -18.66 1.81
N SER A 318 6.94 -19.59 1.60
CA SER A 318 6.47 -20.59 2.56
C SER A 318 7.59 -21.54 3.03
N GLY A 319 8.39 -21.06 3.98
CA GLY A 319 9.55 -21.76 4.55
C GLY A 319 10.45 -20.85 5.39
N SER A 320 10.30 -19.54 5.22
CA SER A 320 11.00 -18.48 5.96
C SER A 320 10.48 -18.22 7.38
N ASN A 321 9.38 -18.86 7.79
CA ASN A 321 8.63 -18.56 9.03
C ASN A 321 8.20 -17.08 9.15
N LEU A 322 8.11 -16.36 8.03
CA LEU A 322 7.55 -15.01 8.01
C LEU A 322 6.04 -15.07 8.27
N LEU A 323 5.67 -14.86 9.53
CA LEU A 323 4.30 -14.85 10.01
C LEU A 323 4.03 -13.55 10.77
N HIS A 324 2.77 -13.18 10.89
CA HIS A 324 2.36 -12.11 11.80
C HIS A 324 2.90 -12.34 13.22
N GLY A 325 3.62 -11.34 13.74
CA GLY A 325 4.23 -11.36 15.07
C GLY A 325 5.54 -12.17 15.18
N SER A 326 6.03 -12.74 14.07
CA SER A 326 7.33 -13.44 14.06
C SER A 326 8.51 -12.48 14.26
N GLN A 327 9.63 -12.98 14.80
CA GLN A 327 10.83 -12.17 14.98
C GLN A 327 11.40 -11.68 13.65
N ILE A 328 11.36 -12.50 12.60
CA ILE A 328 11.81 -12.11 11.27
C ILE A 328 10.99 -10.94 10.70
N GLN A 329 9.67 -10.92 10.90
CA GLN A 329 8.82 -9.79 10.47
C GLN A 329 9.23 -8.47 11.14
N ALA A 330 9.64 -8.51 12.41
CA ALA A 330 10.06 -7.32 13.15
C ALA A 330 11.50 -6.88 12.82
N ARG A 331 12.40 -7.84 12.54
CA ARG A 331 13.85 -7.60 12.42
C ARG A 331 14.31 -7.32 11.00
N LEU A 332 13.73 -7.99 10.02
CA LEU A 332 14.13 -7.87 8.62
C LEU A 332 14.07 -6.41 8.08
N PRO A 333 13.04 -5.60 8.36
CA PRO A 333 13.04 -4.21 7.87
C PRO A 333 14.15 -3.37 8.47
N ARG A 334 14.48 -3.58 9.76
CA ARG A 334 15.58 -2.86 10.43
C ARG A 334 16.93 -3.27 9.84
N ALA A 335 17.11 -4.57 9.60
CA ALA A 335 18.33 -5.09 9.00
C ALA A 335 18.55 -4.53 7.60
N ILE A 336 17.51 -4.51 6.76
CA ILE A 336 17.57 -3.95 5.39
C ILE A 336 17.91 -2.46 5.43
N LYS A 337 17.25 -1.66 6.29
CA LYS A 337 17.58 -0.23 6.47
C LYS A 337 19.03 -0.02 6.92
N GLN A 338 19.59 -0.92 7.71
CA GLN A 338 20.98 -0.83 8.13
C GLN A 338 21.96 -1.17 6.99
N ILE A 339 21.63 -2.16 6.15
CA ILE A 339 22.43 -2.52 4.97
C ILE A 339 22.43 -1.36 3.96
N GLU A 340 21.26 -0.78 3.67
CA GLU A 340 21.09 0.43 2.86
C GLU A 340 22.04 1.55 3.30
N GLN A 341 22.03 1.87 4.60
CA GLN A 341 22.91 2.88 5.18
C GLN A 341 24.40 2.53 5.05
N ASN A 342 24.76 1.25 5.19
CA ASN A 342 26.13 0.78 5.03
C ASN A 342 26.60 0.86 3.56
N MET A 343 25.68 0.82 2.61
CA MET A 343 25.96 0.96 1.18
C MET A 343 26.06 2.41 0.72
N GLY A 344 25.45 3.35 1.44
CA GLY A 344 25.49 4.77 1.13
C GLY A 344 24.14 5.39 0.81
N GLY A 345 23.04 4.63 0.92
CA GLY A 345 21.68 5.11 0.71
C GLY A 345 21.18 5.04 -0.75
N ASP A 346 21.84 4.25 -1.60
CA ASP A 346 21.50 4.03 -3.01
C ASP A 346 21.33 2.54 -3.37
N MET A 347 21.04 1.67 -2.39
CA MET A 347 20.84 0.24 -2.64
C MET A 347 19.52 0.03 -3.38
N VAL A 348 19.55 -0.77 -4.44
CA VAL A 348 18.33 -1.22 -5.11
C VAL A 348 17.65 -2.30 -4.26
N LEU A 349 16.43 -2.03 -3.82
CA LEU A 349 15.64 -2.97 -3.02
C LEU A 349 14.41 -3.45 -3.79
N THR A 350 14.34 -4.76 -4.03
CA THR A 350 13.16 -5.41 -4.60
C THR A 350 12.56 -6.45 -3.66
N MET A 351 11.30 -6.82 -3.88
CA MET A 351 10.62 -7.87 -3.13
C MET A 351 9.70 -8.69 -4.04
N ALA A 352 9.67 -10.00 -3.81
CA ALA A 352 8.85 -10.94 -4.57
C ALA A 352 7.97 -11.84 -3.70
N PRO A 353 7.13 -11.32 -2.79
CA PRO A 353 6.25 -12.17 -1.99
C PRO A 353 5.19 -12.84 -2.85
N GLU A 354 4.69 -14.00 -2.42
CA GLU A 354 3.48 -14.60 -2.96
C GLU A 354 2.24 -13.74 -2.59
N HIS A 355 1.23 -13.69 -3.47
CA HIS A 355 0.06 -12.82 -3.24
C HIS A 355 -0.73 -13.05 -1.93
N PRO A 356 -0.76 -14.24 -1.30
CA PRO A 356 -1.35 -14.41 0.03
C PRO A 356 -0.68 -13.55 1.12
N TYR A 357 0.63 -13.30 1.00
CA TYR A 357 1.38 -12.51 1.96
C TYR A 357 1.12 -11.00 1.85
N VAL A 358 0.48 -10.56 0.76
CA VAL A 358 0.17 -9.14 0.50
C VAL A 358 -1.34 -8.97 0.33
N HIS A 359 -1.88 -9.24 -0.86
CA HIS A 359 -3.31 -9.10 -1.21
C HIS A 359 -4.21 -9.97 -0.34
N GLY A 360 -3.71 -11.13 0.10
CA GLY A 360 -4.39 -11.99 1.05
C GLY A 360 -4.76 -11.32 2.37
N GLY A 361 -4.08 -10.22 2.73
CA GLY A 361 -4.41 -9.36 3.87
C GLY A 361 -5.85 -8.82 3.87
N MET A 362 -6.47 -8.71 2.69
CA MET A 362 -7.89 -8.35 2.53
C MET A 362 -8.84 -9.42 3.07
N ILE A 363 -8.42 -10.69 3.02
CA ILE A 363 -9.24 -11.85 3.41
C ILE A 363 -9.01 -12.20 4.88
N ALA A 364 -7.75 -12.21 5.31
CA ALA A 364 -7.35 -12.46 6.69
C ALA A 364 -6.05 -11.70 6.97
N TYR A 365 -5.88 -11.25 8.21
CA TYR A 365 -4.66 -10.55 8.63
C TYR A 365 -3.99 -11.29 9.80
N SER A 366 -3.59 -12.53 9.53
CA SER A 366 -3.03 -13.46 10.51
C SER A 366 -2.28 -14.61 9.83
N GLY A 367 -1.35 -15.27 10.54
CA GLY A 367 -0.51 -16.31 9.94
C GLY A 367 0.35 -15.73 8.81
N ILE A 368 0.28 -16.31 7.61
CA ILE A 368 0.93 -15.78 6.40
C ILE A 368 0.12 -14.64 5.75
N TRP A 369 -1.20 -14.61 5.97
CA TRP A 369 -2.10 -13.74 5.21
C TRP A 369 -1.84 -12.27 5.57
N GLY A 370 -1.29 -11.51 4.62
CA GLY A 370 -0.85 -10.13 4.84
C GLY A 370 0.45 -9.97 5.64
N ALA A 371 1.22 -11.04 5.88
CA ALA A 371 2.41 -10.97 6.75
C ALA A 371 3.57 -10.15 6.15
N TYR A 372 3.59 -9.89 4.83
CA TYR A 372 4.56 -8.98 4.20
C TYR A 372 4.19 -7.50 4.36
N ILE A 373 2.93 -7.18 4.64
CA ILE A 373 2.46 -5.78 4.68
C ILE A 373 3.25 -4.93 5.69
N PRO A 374 3.53 -5.38 6.93
CA PRO A 374 4.37 -4.62 7.85
C PRO A 374 5.79 -4.37 7.31
N LEU A 375 6.37 -5.34 6.59
CA LEU A 375 7.69 -5.20 5.98
C LEU A 375 7.68 -4.15 4.86
N ILE A 376 6.68 -4.21 3.97
CA ILE A 376 6.46 -3.22 2.90
C ILE A 376 6.24 -1.83 3.50
N ASN A 377 5.45 -1.71 4.57
CA ASN A 377 5.17 -0.41 5.19
C ASN A 377 6.43 0.22 5.78
N GLU A 378 7.28 -0.57 6.44
CA GLU A 378 8.53 -0.09 7.00
C GLU A 378 9.55 0.30 5.93
N LEU A 379 9.57 -0.39 4.79
CA LEU A 379 10.56 -0.20 3.71
C LEU A 379 10.02 0.57 2.51
N ARG A 380 8.80 1.09 2.58
CA ARG A 380 8.11 1.76 1.46
C ARG A 380 8.94 2.87 0.82
N ASP A 381 9.69 3.60 1.63
CA ASP A 381 10.48 4.74 1.20
C ASP A 381 11.79 4.33 0.52
N THR A 382 12.27 3.11 0.75
CA THR A 382 13.49 2.53 0.17
C THR A 382 13.20 1.46 -0.87
N LEU A 383 11.95 1.02 -1.02
CA LEU A 383 11.55 -0.03 -1.95
C LEU A 383 11.53 0.51 -3.39
N ASP A 384 12.36 -0.04 -4.25
CA ASP A 384 12.37 0.30 -5.67
C ASP A 384 11.29 -0.44 -6.44
N LEU A 385 11.09 -1.73 -6.13
CA LEU A 385 10.13 -2.55 -6.88
C LEU A 385 9.53 -3.69 -6.07
N LEU A 386 8.21 -3.78 -6.07
CA LEU A 386 7.42 -4.89 -5.57
C LEU A 386 6.82 -5.64 -6.74
N HIS A 387 7.29 -6.86 -6.97
CA HIS A 387 6.78 -7.77 -7.99
C HIS A 387 6.23 -9.03 -7.36
N VAL A 388 4.99 -8.93 -6.84
CA VAL A 388 4.29 -10.04 -6.20
C VAL A 388 4.12 -11.19 -7.18
N GLN A 389 4.37 -12.41 -6.71
CA GLN A 389 4.22 -13.63 -7.49
C GLN A 389 2.73 -13.94 -7.70
N LEU A 390 2.27 -13.82 -8.95
CA LEU A 390 0.88 -14.08 -9.34
C LEU A 390 0.66 -15.51 -9.84
N TYR A 391 1.36 -16.47 -9.22
CA TYR A 391 1.37 -17.87 -9.62
C TYR A 391 1.45 -18.81 -8.41
N ASN A 392 1.21 -20.10 -8.65
CA ASN A 392 1.20 -21.19 -7.67
C ASN A 392 0.19 -21.06 -6.52
N ASN A 393 -0.69 -20.05 -6.52
CA ASN A 393 -1.53 -19.69 -5.38
C ASN A 393 -3.02 -19.52 -5.70
N GLY A 394 -3.43 -19.93 -6.90
CA GLY A 394 -4.78 -19.75 -7.38
C GLY A 394 -5.11 -18.28 -7.68
N GLY A 395 -6.39 -18.03 -7.98
CA GLY A 395 -6.84 -16.70 -8.37
C GLY A 395 -6.67 -15.66 -7.25
N LEU A 396 -6.51 -14.40 -7.65
CA LEU A 396 -6.28 -13.29 -6.73
C LEU A 396 -7.59 -12.77 -6.13
N PRO A 397 -7.76 -12.82 -4.79
CA PRO A 397 -8.88 -12.13 -4.13
C PRO A 397 -8.82 -10.63 -4.40
N ASN A 398 -9.96 -10.01 -4.69
CA ASN A 398 -10.03 -8.59 -5.03
C ASN A 398 -11.38 -7.98 -4.62
N PRO A 399 -11.47 -6.64 -4.44
CA PRO A 399 -12.71 -5.96 -4.10
C PRO A 399 -13.50 -5.46 -5.33
N TYR A 400 -13.05 -5.76 -6.55
CA TYR A 400 -13.58 -5.13 -7.78
C TYR A 400 -14.62 -6.00 -8.50
N GLU A 401 -14.55 -7.31 -8.33
CA GLU A 401 -15.52 -8.25 -8.88
C GLU A 401 -15.83 -9.40 -7.92
N PRO A 402 -16.98 -10.08 -8.05
CA PRO A 402 -17.31 -11.23 -7.22
C PRO A 402 -16.34 -12.39 -7.44
N GLY A 403 -15.73 -12.86 -6.36
CA GLY A 403 -14.76 -13.98 -6.39
C GLY A 403 -13.35 -13.54 -6.75
N SER A 404 -12.45 -14.52 -6.90
CA SER A 404 -11.06 -14.24 -7.23
C SER A 404 -10.88 -14.04 -8.74
N ALA A 405 -10.03 -13.07 -9.11
CA ALA A 405 -9.60 -12.87 -10.49
C ALA A 405 -8.78 -14.08 -10.96
N PRO A 406 -9.08 -14.72 -12.11
CA PRO A 406 -8.45 -15.98 -12.51
C PRO A 406 -6.93 -15.84 -12.76
N GLU A 407 -6.16 -16.88 -12.40
CA GLU A 407 -4.72 -16.94 -12.68
C GLU A 407 -4.40 -16.70 -14.17
N GLY A 408 -3.35 -15.92 -14.43
CA GLY A 408 -2.90 -15.59 -15.80
C GLY A 408 -3.83 -14.68 -16.60
N SER A 409 -4.90 -14.15 -16.00
CA SER A 409 -5.85 -13.25 -16.66
C SER A 409 -5.42 -11.78 -16.60
N VAL A 410 -5.93 -10.97 -17.54
CA VAL A 410 -5.80 -9.51 -17.50
C VAL A 410 -6.34 -8.95 -16.18
N ASN A 411 -7.49 -9.44 -15.73
CA ASN A 411 -8.11 -9.01 -14.47
C ASN A 411 -7.21 -9.24 -13.26
N MET A 412 -6.53 -10.39 -13.17
CA MET A 412 -5.63 -10.67 -12.04
C MET A 412 -4.47 -9.68 -11.98
N MET A 413 -3.81 -9.45 -13.13
CA MET A 413 -2.71 -8.50 -13.23
C MET A 413 -3.15 -7.06 -12.92
N VAL A 414 -4.32 -6.65 -13.44
CA VAL A 414 -4.85 -5.30 -13.21
C VAL A 414 -5.33 -5.12 -11.77
N ALA A 415 -6.03 -6.11 -11.20
CA ALA A 415 -6.46 -6.07 -9.80
C ALA A 415 -5.26 -6.02 -8.84
N HIS A 416 -4.24 -6.83 -9.12
CA HIS A 416 -2.99 -6.84 -8.37
C HIS A 416 -2.37 -5.44 -8.28
N ALA A 417 -2.13 -4.82 -9.44
CA ALA A 417 -1.52 -3.50 -9.51
C ALA A 417 -2.43 -2.41 -8.90
N LYS A 418 -3.72 -2.45 -9.19
CA LYS A 418 -4.70 -1.49 -8.65
C LYS A 418 -4.76 -1.52 -7.12
N MET A 419 -4.76 -2.71 -6.51
CA MET A 419 -4.75 -2.83 -5.05
C MET A 419 -3.49 -2.21 -4.44
N LEU A 420 -2.33 -2.44 -5.04
CA LEU A 420 -1.07 -1.88 -4.53
C LEU A 420 -0.97 -0.36 -4.73
N ILE A 421 -1.41 0.15 -5.88
CA ILE A 421 -1.28 1.57 -6.26
C ILE A 421 -2.38 2.43 -5.63
N GLU A 422 -3.60 1.93 -5.49
CA GLU A 422 -4.73 2.70 -4.90
C GLU A 422 -4.95 2.40 -3.41
N GLY A 423 -4.29 1.38 -2.88
CA GLY A 423 -4.52 0.84 -1.55
C GLY A 423 -5.81 0.01 -1.46
N PHE A 424 -5.93 -0.74 -0.38
CA PHE A 424 -7.08 -1.61 -0.10
C PHE A 424 -7.27 -1.83 1.40
N ASP A 425 -8.50 -2.12 1.80
CA ASP A 425 -8.83 -2.37 3.20
C ASP A 425 -8.43 -3.80 3.59
N LEU A 426 -7.94 -3.94 4.83
CA LEU A 426 -7.45 -5.18 5.41
C LEU A 426 -8.50 -5.80 6.33
N ALA A 427 -8.40 -7.11 6.55
CA ALA A 427 -9.37 -7.86 7.34
C ALA A 427 -9.43 -7.43 8.82
N ASP A 428 -8.41 -6.73 9.33
CA ASP A 428 -8.38 -6.17 10.68
C ASP A 428 -9.00 -4.76 10.79
N GLY A 429 -9.53 -4.23 9.68
CA GLY A 429 -10.11 -2.89 9.59
C GLY A 429 -9.11 -1.77 9.33
N SER A 430 -7.80 -2.09 9.26
CA SER A 430 -6.79 -1.14 8.79
C SER A 430 -6.73 -1.09 7.25
N ARG A 431 -5.86 -0.24 6.69
CA ARG A 431 -5.73 -0.06 5.23
C ARG A 431 -4.29 -0.21 4.78
N PHE A 432 -4.06 -0.95 3.70
CA PHE A 432 -2.80 -0.90 2.97
C PHE A 432 -2.70 0.43 2.23
N MET A 433 -1.68 1.23 2.55
CA MET A 433 -1.50 2.53 1.91
C MET A 433 -0.99 2.39 0.46
N PRO A 434 -1.41 3.28 -0.45
CA PRO A 434 -0.91 3.37 -1.82
C PRO A 434 0.62 3.31 -1.96
N LEU A 435 1.10 2.48 -2.89
CA LEU A 435 2.45 2.57 -3.45
C LEU A 435 2.44 3.50 -4.66
N ARG A 436 3.61 4.04 -5.01
CA ARG A 436 3.79 4.71 -6.30
C ARG A 436 3.71 3.66 -7.41
N ASP A 437 3.24 4.03 -8.58
CA ASP A 437 3.13 3.10 -9.72
C ASP A 437 4.49 2.59 -10.20
N ASP A 438 5.55 3.39 -10.06
CA ASP A 438 6.93 2.97 -10.34
C ASP A 438 7.49 1.90 -9.39
N GLN A 439 6.86 1.71 -8.23
CA GLN A 439 7.20 0.67 -7.25
C GLN A 439 6.50 -0.66 -7.50
N VAL A 440 5.62 -0.76 -8.51
CA VAL A 440 4.79 -1.96 -8.70
C VAL A 440 5.07 -2.60 -10.05
N ALA A 441 5.36 -3.89 -10.04
CA ALA A 441 5.51 -4.72 -11.24
C ALA A 441 4.73 -6.03 -11.12
N ILE A 442 4.46 -6.67 -12.25
CA ILE A 442 3.77 -7.96 -12.31
C ILE A 442 4.79 -9.10 -12.22
N GLY A 443 4.62 -10.05 -11.28
CA GLY A 443 5.44 -11.27 -11.22
C GLY A 443 4.76 -12.49 -11.84
N LEU A 444 5.35 -13.09 -12.88
CA LEU A 444 4.76 -14.21 -13.64
C LEU A 444 5.76 -15.33 -13.97
N PRO A 445 5.30 -16.56 -14.23
CA PRO A 445 6.15 -17.60 -14.79
C PRO A 445 6.50 -17.29 -16.25
N SER A 446 7.75 -17.52 -16.66
CA SER A 446 8.22 -17.27 -18.03
C SER A 446 7.63 -18.27 -19.03
N GLY A 447 7.31 -19.47 -18.57
CA GLY A 447 6.77 -20.53 -19.41
C GLY A 447 6.08 -21.66 -18.63
N PRO A 448 5.60 -22.70 -19.34
CA PRO A 448 4.82 -23.80 -18.77
C PRO A 448 5.54 -24.60 -17.68
N GLN A 449 6.87 -24.67 -17.72
CA GLN A 449 7.66 -25.45 -16.75
C GLN A 449 8.23 -24.61 -15.60
N SER A 450 8.03 -23.29 -15.64
CA SER A 450 8.58 -22.38 -14.63
C SER A 450 7.79 -22.40 -13.32
N ALA A 451 6.51 -22.79 -13.35
CA ALA A 451 5.64 -22.84 -12.19
C ALA A 451 4.58 -23.95 -12.36
N ASN A 452 3.94 -24.35 -11.27
CA ASN A 452 2.86 -25.35 -11.30
C ASN A 452 1.56 -24.80 -11.88
N SER A 453 1.32 -23.49 -11.71
CA SER A 453 0.17 -22.76 -12.26
C SER A 453 0.52 -21.28 -12.46
N GLY A 454 -0.44 -20.45 -12.88
CA GLY A 454 -0.23 -19.00 -13.01
C GLY A 454 0.41 -18.51 -14.32
N GLN A 455 0.66 -19.38 -15.30
CA GLN A 455 1.14 -18.93 -16.61
C GLN A 455 0.13 -18.00 -17.28
N ALA A 456 0.62 -16.87 -17.80
CA ALA A 456 -0.20 -15.92 -18.54
C ALA A 456 0.11 -16.00 -20.04
N PRO A 457 -0.90 -16.02 -20.91
CA PRO A 457 -0.69 -15.77 -22.33
C PRO A 457 -0.01 -14.41 -22.55
N ILE A 458 0.98 -14.33 -23.43
CA ILE A 458 1.68 -13.07 -23.76
C ILE A 458 0.71 -11.95 -24.14
N ALA A 459 -0.36 -12.26 -24.89
CA ALA A 459 -1.40 -11.30 -25.25
C ALA A 459 -2.10 -10.70 -24.02
N ASN A 460 -2.31 -11.49 -22.96
CA ASN A 460 -2.89 -10.99 -21.71
C ASN A 460 -1.93 -10.07 -20.96
N ILE A 461 -0.62 -10.39 -20.96
CA ILE A 461 0.40 -9.54 -20.34
C ILE A 461 0.44 -8.17 -21.04
N ILE A 462 0.46 -8.16 -22.38
CA ILE A 462 0.44 -6.92 -23.17
C ILE A 462 -0.84 -6.12 -22.92
N ALA A 463 -2.00 -6.77 -22.91
CA ALA A 463 -3.28 -6.12 -22.63
C ALA A 463 -3.34 -5.55 -21.21
N ALA A 464 -2.81 -6.25 -20.21
CA ALA A 464 -2.70 -5.74 -18.84
C ALA A 464 -1.79 -4.50 -18.76
N LEU A 465 -0.65 -4.50 -19.44
CA LEU A 465 0.24 -3.34 -19.50
C LEU A 465 -0.42 -2.13 -20.16
N ASP A 466 -1.14 -2.32 -21.28
CA ASP A 466 -1.89 -1.23 -21.92
C ASP A 466 -3.10 -0.77 -21.07
N CYS A 467 -3.69 -1.67 -20.29
CA CYS A 467 -4.77 -1.31 -19.36
C CYS A 467 -4.24 -0.44 -18.22
N LEU A 468 -3.13 -0.85 -17.61
CA LEU A 468 -2.52 -0.13 -16.50
C LEU A 468 -1.98 1.22 -16.95
N THR A 469 -1.24 1.29 -18.05
CA THR A 469 -0.52 2.51 -18.43
C THR A 469 -1.34 3.49 -19.27
N LYS A 470 -2.37 3.02 -19.98
CA LYS A 470 -3.17 3.84 -20.92
C LYS A 470 -4.68 3.77 -20.65
N GLY A 471 -5.15 2.88 -19.79
CA GLY A 471 -6.59 2.65 -19.59
C GLY A 471 -7.26 1.94 -20.77
N THR A 472 -6.51 1.21 -21.61
CA THR A 472 -7.04 0.55 -22.83
C THR A 472 -6.85 -0.96 -22.77
N GLN A 473 -7.67 -1.75 -23.48
CA GLN A 473 -7.58 -3.23 -23.48
C GLN A 473 -7.78 -3.88 -22.09
N CYS A 474 -8.48 -3.19 -21.20
CA CYS A 474 -8.86 -3.73 -19.90
C CYS A 474 -9.88 -4.86 -20.01
N GLY A 475 -9.90 -5.73 -19.01
CA GLY A 475 -11.01 -6.65 -18.76
C GLY A 475 -12.17 -5.95 -18.04
N THR A 476 -12.82 -6.65 -17.11
CA THR A 476 -13.87 -6.06 -16.26
C THR A 476 -13.29 -5.16 -15.17
N ILE A 477 -12.04 -5.38 -14.78
CA ILE A 477 -11.33 -4.56 -13.81
C ILE A 477 -10.51 -3.50 -14.55
N THR A 478 -10.72 -2.24 -14.18
CA THR A 478 -10.04 -1.07 -14.74
C THR A 478 -9.40 -0.23 -13.63
N PRO A 479 -8.21 0.36 -13.87
CA PRO A 479 -7.63 1.31 -12.93
C PRO A 479 -8.47 2.59 -12.87
N SER A 480 -8.49 3.28 -11.72
CA SER A 480 -9.24 4.55 -11.58
C SER A 480 -8.68 5.67 -12.46
N GLN A 481 -7.40 5.58 -12.78
CA GLN A 481 -6.65 6.46 -13.67
C GLN A 481 -5.47 5.66 -14.26
N PRO A 482 -4.93 6.03 -15.43
CA PRO A 482 -3.74 5.38 -15.96
C PRO A 482 -2.52 5.56 -15.02
N TYR A 483 -1.65 4.56 -15.00
CA TYR A 483 -0.40 4.46 -14.23
C TYR A 483 0.80 4.56 -15.19
N PRO A 484 1.13 5.76 -15.69
CA PRO A 484 2.12 5.91 -16.75
C PRO A 484 3.52 5.46 -16.34
N ALA A 485 3.84 5.41 -15.04
CA ALA A 485 5.16 5.02 -14.56
C ALA A 485 5.25 3.56 -14.07
N PHE A 486 4.23 2.73 -14.36
CA PHE A 486 4.16 1.32 -13.91
C PHE A 486 5.48 0.54 -14.07
N GLY A 487 6.00 -0.03 -12.99
CA GLY A 487 7.39 -0.51 -12.90
C GLY A 487 7.79 -1.64 -13.86
N GLY A 488 6.84 -2.45 -14.35
CA GLY A 488 7.09 -3.42 -15.43
C GLY A 488 6.70 -4.85 -15.11
N VAL A 489 7.53 -5.82 -15.54
CA VAL A 489 7.22 -7.25 -15.45
C VAL A 489 8.45 -8.04 -14.98
N MET A 490 8.29 -8.75 -13.87
CA MET A 490 9.21 -9.75 -13.37
C MET A 490 8.82 -11.14 -13.86
N THR A 491 9.83 -11.98 -14.09
CA THR A 491 9.59 -13.39 -14.31
C THR A 491 10.55 -14.34 -13.61
N TRP A 492 9.96 -15.45 -13.16
CA TRP A 492 10.67 -16.70 -12.94
C TRP A 492 10.62 -17.51 -14.25
N SER A 493 11.69 -17.60 -15.05
CA SER A 493 13.05 -17.07 -14.83
C SER A 493 13.80 -16.89 -16.15
N ILE A 494 14.96 -16.24 -16.13
CA ILE A 494 15.83 -16.04 -17.30
C ILE A 494 16.23 -17.39 -17.93
N ASN A 495 16.55 -18.38 -17.10
CA ASN A 495 16.97 -19.69 -17.55
C ASN A 495 15.83 -20.46 -18.22
N TRP A 496 14.62 -20.39 -17.65
CA TRP A 496 13.44 -20.99 -18.27
C TRP A 496 13.05 -20.29 -19.57
N ASP A 497 13.08 -18.96 -19.62
CA ASP A 497 12.83 -18.22 -20.85
C ASP A 497 13.82 -18.62 -21.97
N LYS A 498 15.12 -18.73 -21.66
CA LYS A 498 16.11 -19.25 -22.62
C LYS A 498 15.81 -20.68 -23.05
N PHE A 499 15.46 -21.56 -22.11
CA PHE A 499 15.12 -22.95 -22.39
C PHE A 499 13.94 -23.05 -23.37
N ASP A 500 12.93 -22.20 -23.19
CA ASP A 500 11.74 -22.15 -24.03
C ASP A 500 11.95 -21.38 -25.35
N GLY A 501 13.14 -20.82 -25.60
CA GLY A 501 13.45 -20.10 -26.84
C GLY A 501 13.09 -18.62 -26.83
N TYR A 502 13.13 -17.98 -25.66
CA TYR A 502 12.89 -16.55 -25.43
C TYR A 502 11.43 -16.11 -25.69
N ASN A 503 10.49 -17.01 -25.43
CA ASN A 503 9.05 -16.77 -25.67
C ASN A 503 8.44 -15.72 -24.74
N PHE A 504 9.11 -15.37 -23.64
CA PHE A 504 8.67 -14.33 -22.71
C PHE A 504 9.46 -13.04 -22.95
N SER A 505 10.79 -13.10 -22.85
CA SER A 505 11.62 -11.89 -22.84
C SER A 505 11.57 -11.10 -24.14
N VAL A 506 11.46 -11.76 -25.30
CA VAL A 506 11.37 -11.07 -26.59
C VAL A 506 10.07 -10.27 -26.70
N PRO A 507 8.86 -10.86 -26.64
CA PRO A 507 7.64 -10.09 -26.82
C PRO A 507 7.36 -9.12 -25.66
N VAL A 508 7.61 -9.51 -24.40
CA VAL A 508 7.37 -8.62 -23.25
C VAL A 508 8.41 -7.51 -23.20
N GLY A 509 9.70 -7.82 -23.43
CA GLY A 509 10.76 -6.81 -23.50
C GLY A 509 10.57 -5.80 -24.64
N ASN A 510 10.10 -6.26 -25.80
CA ASN A 510 9.73 -5.37 -26.90
C ASN A 510 8.59 -4.42 -26.50
N LYS A 511 7.56 -4.94 -25.81
CA LYS A 511 6.45 -4.11 -25.31
C LYS A 511 6.93 -3.06 -24.31
N LEU A 512 7.77 -3.44 -23.35
CA LEU A 512 8.31 -2.51 -22.36
C LEU A 512 9.22 -1.46 -23.01
N THR A 513 9.98 -1.84 -24.05
CA THR A 513 10.79 -0.91 -24.86
C THR A 513 9.91 0.11 -25.58
N GLU A 514 8.81 -0.33 -26.20
CA GLU A 514 7.81 0.58 -26.82
C GLU A 514 7.25 1.57 -25.79
N MET A 515 6.90 1.09 -24.59
CA MET A 515 6.36 1.92 -23.53
C MET A 515 7.36 2.99 -23.08
N ASN A 516 8.64 2.65 -22.92
CA ASN A 516 9.69 3.61 -22.54
C ASN A 516 10.01 4.64 -23.65
N GLN A 517 9.68 4.38 -24.91
CA GLN A 517 9.85 5.33 -26.02
C GLN A 517 8.68 6.31 -26.18
N GLY A 518 7.52 5.97 -25.60
CA GLY A 518 6.30 6.79 -25.65
C GLY A 518 6.10 7.74 -24.46
N GLN A 519 7.00 7.70 -23.48
CA GLN A 519 7.14 8.68 -22.41
C GLN A 519 8.01 9.84 -22.89
#